data_AF-A0A2M4C3F1-F1
#
_entry.id   AF-A0A2M4C3F1-F1
#
_cell.length_a   1.000
_cell.length_b   1.000
_cell.length_c   1.000
_cell.angle_alpha   90.00
_cell.angle_beta   90.00
_cell.angle_gamma   90.00
#
_symmetry.space_group_name_H-M   'P 1'
#
loop_
_entity.id
_entity.type
_entity.pdbx_description
1 polymer ?
#
loop_
_entity_poly.entity_id
_entity_poly.type
_entity_poly.pdbx_seq_one_letter_code
_entity_poly.pdbx_strand_id
1 'polypeptide(L)'
;MQLEPSLLAVACIASATRGLNVSTKLAVGYDLCRLTMHDLNKIDFVVKIVEEIVAREIADKQCQQQQQQQQQAAQQHQQQLAVAAGSSCKEQYQQAPQKLSSATASSNGGGPPQQQQPETPTDVQYIYF
;
A
#
# COMPACT_ATOMS: atom_id res chain seq x y z
N MET A 1 3.97 -26.91 -20.37
CA MET A 1 5.29 -27.26 -20.95
C MET A 1 6.15 -27.84 -19.85
N GLN A 2 6.79 -28.98 -20.07
CA GLN A 2 7.80 -29.48 -19.15
C GLN A 2 9.13 -28.84 -19.54
N LEU A 3 9.63 -27.92 -18.71
CA LEU A 3 10.88 -27.19 -18.98
C LEU A 3 12.01 -27.81 -18.16
N GLU A 4 13.18 -27.97 -18.78
CA GLU A 4 14.35 -28.44 -18.06
C GLU A 4 14.75 -27.42 -16.98
N PRO A 5 15.08 -27.84 -15.75
CA PRO A 5 15.42 -26.92 -14.66
C PRO A 5 16.60 -26.00 -15.00
N SER A 6 17.60 -26.52 -15.73
CA SER A 6 18.77 -25.76 -16.17
C SER A 6 18.40 -24.61 -17.11
N LEU A 7 17.48 -24.86 -18.05
CA LEU A 7 16.98 -23.88 -19.00
C LEU A 7 16.14 -22.81 -18.30
N LEU A 8 15.31 -23.20 -17.33
CA LEU A 8 14.56 -22.25 -16.50
C LEU A 8 15.52 -21.34 -15.73
N ALA A 9 16.53 -21.91 -15.07
CA ALA A 9 17.49 -21.16 -14.28
C ALA A 9 18.25 -20.13 -15.14
N VAL A 10 18.74 -20.54 -16.32
CA VAL A 10 19.42 -19.65 -17.26
C VAL A 10 18.51 -18.52 -17.73
N ALA A 11 17.26 -18.82 -18.08
CA ALA A 11 16.31 -17.79 -18.50
C ALA A 11 16.04 -16.78 -17.38
N CYS A 12 15.91 -17.24 -16.13
CA CYS A 12 15.74 -16.34 -14.98
C CYS A 12 16.96 -15.45 -14.75
N ILE A 13 18.18 -15.99 -14.84
CA ILE A 13 19.41 -15.19 -14.70
C ILE A 13 19.49 -14.16 -15.83
N ALA A 14 19.30 -14.59 -17.08
CA ALA A 14 19.32 -13.69 -18.24
C ALA A 14 18.28 -12.58 -18.11
N SER A 15 17.04 -12.90 -17.73
CA SER A 15 15.97 -11.94 -17.47
C SER A 15 16.36 -10.93 -16.39
N ALA A 16 16.85 -11.39 -15.23
CA ALA A 16 17.28 -10.52 -14.14
C ALA A 16 18.40 -9.57 -14.59
N THR A 17 19.40 -10.06 -15.31
CA THR A 17 20.50 -9.21 -15.80
C THR A 17 20.06 -8.16 -16.81
N ARG A 18 18.98 -8.38 -17.57
CA ARG A 18 18.39 -7.35 -18.45
C ARG A 18 17.74 -6.21 -17.67
N GLY A 19 17.14 -6.51 -16.52
CA GLY A 19 16.55 -5.52 -15.62
C GLY A 19 17.58 -4.70 -14.84
N LEU A 20 18.77 -5.27 -14.60
CA LEU A 20 19.89 -4.54 -14.00
C LEU A 20 20.49 -3.57 -15.03
N ASN A 21 20.70 -2.30 -14.69
CA ASN A 21 21.32 -1.32 -15.60
C ASN A 21 22.84 -1.50 -15.70
N VAL A 22 23.29 -2.71 -16.06
CA VAL A 22 24.70 -3.09 -16.21
C VAL A 22 25.09 -3.19 -17.68
N SER A 23 26.34 -2.86 -18.02
CA SER A 23 26.82 -2.86 -19.41
C SER A 23 26.99 -4.26 -20.01
N THR A 24 26.81 -5.33 -19.23
CA THR A 24 27.17 -6.71 -19.58
C THR A 24 25.99 -7.57 -20.05
N LYS A 25 24.81 -6.98 -20.30
CA LYS A 25 23.56 -7.71 -20.64
C LYS A 25 23.72 -8.73 -21.78
N LEU A 26 24.38 -8.33 -22.86
CA LEU A 26 24.62 -9.19 -24.03
C LEU A 26 25.63 -10.30 -23.73
N ALA A 27 26.68 -10.01 -22.95
CA ALA A 27 27.71 -10.98 -22.59
C ALA A 27 27.12 -12.14 -21.75
N VAL A 28 26.25 -11.83 -20.79
CA VAL A 28 25.62 -12.83 -19.92
C VAL A 28 24.83 -13.87 -20.73
N GLY A 29 24.08 -13.45 -21.77
CA GLY A 29 23.33 -14.39 -22.60
C GLY A 29 24.21 -15.41 -23.33
N TYR A 30 25.35 -14.95 -23.86
CA TYR A 30 26.32 -15.81 -24.53
C TYR A 30 27.04 -16.75 -23.55
N ASP A 31 27.46 -16.24 -22.38
CA ASP A 31 28.14 -17.04 -21.36
C ASP A 31 27.25 -18.16 -20.83
N LEU A 32 25.97 -17.88 -20.57
CA LEU A 32 25.01 -18.88 -20.11
C LEU A 32 24.69 -19.94 -21.18
N CYS A 33 24.61 -19.55 -22.45
CA CYS A 33 24.48 -20.47 -23.57
C CYS A 33 25.65 -21.46 -23.62
N ARG A 34 26.89 -20.97 -23.46
CA ARG A 34 28.08 -21.83 -23.40
C ARG A 34 28.14 -22.71 -22.16
N LEU A 35 27.66 -22.22 -21.02
CA LEU A 35 27.69 -22.96 -19.75
C LEU A 35 26.66 -24.09 -19.71
N THR A 36 25.50 -23.90 -20.33
CA THR A 36 24.38 -24.86 -20.25
C THR A 36 24.11 -25.63 -21.53
N MET A 37 24.79 -25.28 -22.63
CA MET A 37 24.64 -25.92 -23.94
C MET A 37 23.22 -25.83 -24.50
N HIS A 38 22.41 -24.88 -24.03
CA HIS A 38 21.10 -24.58 -24.61
C HIS A 38 21.23 -23.58 -25.76
N ASP A 39 20.41 -23.73 -26.80
CA ASP A 39 20.33 -22.78 -27.90
C ASP A 39 19.94 -21.38 -27.41
N LEU A 40 20.65 -20.37 -27.92
CA LEU A 40 20.41 -18.97 -27.57
C LEU A 40 18.96 -18.53 -27.89
N ASN A 41 18.40 -19.04 -29.00
CA ASN A 41 17.00 -18.79 -29.37
C ASN A 41 16.01 -19.41 -28.37
N LYS A 42 16.33 -20.59 -27.85
CA LYS A 42 15.49 -21.29 -26.87
C LYS A 42 15.52 -20.57 -25.53
N ILE A 43 16.70 -20.10 -25.11
CA ILE A 43 16.86 -19.26 -23.92
C ILE A 43 16.05 -17.97 -24.09
N ASP A 44 16.22 -17.25 -25.20
CA ASP A 44 15.54 -15.97 -25.43
C ASP A 44 14.00 -16.12 -25.46
N PHE A 45 13.50 -17.21 -26.04
CA PHE A 45 12.08 -17.53 -26.02
C PHE A 45 11.55 -17.71 -24.58
N VAL A 46 12.25 -18.48 -23.75
CA VAL A 46 11.85 -18.69 -22.35
C VAL A 46 11.98 -17.40 -21.54
N VAL A 47 13.02 -16.59 -21.78
CA VAL A 47 13.19 -15.28 -21.11
C VAL A 47 11.98 -14.39 -21.35
N LYS A 48 11.48 -14.31 -22.59
CA LYS A 48 10.28 -13.53 -22.92
C LYS A 48 9.04 -14.00 -22.14
N ILE A 49 8.86 -15.31 -22.01
CA ILE A 49 7.76 -15.88 -21.22
C ILE A 49 7.90 -15.50 -19.74
N VAL A 50 9.11 -15.59 -19.18
CA VAL A 50 9.37 -15.20 -17.79
C VAL A 50 9.10 -13.71 -17.57
N GLU A 51 9.56 -12.84 -18.47
CA GLU A 51 9.34 -11.40 -18.42
C GLU A 51 7.84 -11.06 -18.48
N GLU A 52 7.07 -11.75 -19.33
CA GLU A 52 5.61 -11.58 -19.43
C GLU A 52 4.88 -12.00 -18.15
N ILE A 53 5.23 -13.16 -17.57
CA ILE A 53 4.66 -13.64 -16.32
C ILE A 53 4.94 -12.63 -15.19
N VAL A 54 6.18 -12.18 -15.08
CA VAL A 54 6.58 -11.20 -14.04
C VAL A 54 5.85 -9.87 -14.25
N ALA A 55 5.71 -9.39 -15.48
CA ALA A 55 4.98 -8.16 -15.76
C ALA A 55 3.49 -8.27 -15.35
N ARG A 56 2.85 -9.40 -15.64
CA ARG A 56 1.47 -9.66 -15.20
C ARG A 56 1.38 -9.71 -13.66
N GLU A 57 2.27 -10.43 -13.00
CA GLU A 57 2.29 -10.53 -11.53
C GLU A 57 2.47 -9.16 -10.86
N ILE A 58 3.30 -8.27 -11.45
CA ILE A 58 3.48 -6.91 -10.97
C ILE A 58 2.18 -6.11 -11.13
N ALA A 59 1.55 -6.18 -12.32
CA ALA A 59 0.30 -5.48 -12.58
C ALA A 59 -0.83 -5.94 -11.63
N ASP A 60 -0.96 -7.24 -11.41
CA ASP A 60 -1.98 -7.82 -10.52
C ASP A 60 -1.77 -7.38 -9.06
N LYS A 61 -0.51 -7.35 -8.60
CA LYS A 61 -0.17 -6.83 -7.26
C LYS A 61 -0.48 -5.34 -7.10
N GLN A 62 -0.22 -4.53 -8.13
CA GLN A 62 -0.53 -3.11 -8.10
C GLN A 62 -2.04 -2.86 -8.04
N CYS A 63 -2.83 -3.58 -8.84
CA CYS A 63 -4.29 -3.52 -8.81
C CYS A 63 -4.86 -3.93 -7.44
N GLN A 64 -4.35 -5.01 -6.84
CA GLN A 64 -4.77 -5.44 -5.49
C GLN A 64 -4.44 -4.40 -4.42
N GLN A 65 -3.24 -3.80 -4.47
CA GLN A 65 -2.87 -2.74 -3.55
C GLN A 65 -3.79 -1.52 -3.67
N GLN A 66 -4.09 -1.10 -4.90
CA GLN A 66 -4.99 0.03 -5.14
C GLN A 66 -6.42 -0.25 -4.64
N GLN A 67 -6.95 -1.45 -4.86
CA GLN A 67 -8.28 -1.82 -4.35
C GLN A 67 -8.32 -1.90 -2.82
N GLN A 68 -7.30 -2.45 -2.16
CA GLN A 68 -7.25 -2.47 -0.69
C GLN A 68 -7.19 -1.07 -0.10
N GLN A 69 -6.40 -0.17 -0.70
CA GLN A 69 -6.29 1.21 -0.24
C GLN A 69 -7.62 1.96 -0.43
N GLN A 70 -8.34 1.72 -1.53
CA GLN A 70 -9.64 2.33 -1.80
C GLN A 70 -10.75 1.80 -0.89
N GLN A 71 -10.75 0.51 -0.53
CA GLN A 71 -11.72 -0.05 0.43
C GLN A 71 -11.50 0.46 1.86
N GLN A 72 -10.25 0.61 2.30
CA GLN A 72 -9.95 1.19 3.61
C GLN A 72 -10.35 2.68 3.67
N ALA A 73 -10.11 3.44 2.61
CA ALA A 73 -10.56 4.83 2.50
C ALA A 73 -12.10 4.94 2.49
N ALA A 74 -12.80 4.05 1.78
CA ALA A 74 -14.26 4.04 1.74
C ALA A 74 -14.91 3.70 3.09
N GLN A 75 -14.34 2.77 3.87
CA GLN A 75 -14.82 2.46 5.22
C GLN A 75 -14.64 3.63 6.19
N GLN A 76 -13.49 4.32 6.16
CA GLN A 76 -13.30 5.50 7.01
C GLN A 76 -14.27 6.63 6.64
N HIS A 77 -14.54 6.84 5.34
CA HIS A 77 -15.47 7.87 4.90
C HIS A 77 -16.92 7.56 5.31
N GLN A 78 -17.36 6.29 5.21
CA GLN A 78 -18.70 5.90 5.64
C GLN A 78 -18.90 6.05 7.16
N GLN A 79 -17.86 5.81 7.97
CA GLN A 79 -17.94 5.98 9.42
C GLN A 79 -18.02 7.47 9.82
N GLN A 80 -17.35 8.37 9.09
CA GLN A 80 -17.51 9.81 9.30
C GLN A 80 -18.91 10.31 8.92
N LEU A 81 -19.50 9.82 7.83
CA LEU A 81 -20.89 10.17 7.48
C LEU A 81 -21.91 9.60 8.49
N ALA A 82 -21.69 8.41 9.05
CA ALA A 82 -22.58 7.85 10.08
C ALA A 82 -22.51 8.62 11.40
N VAL A 83 -21.34 9.14 11.78
CA VAL A 83 -21.19 10.02 12.96
C VAL A 83 -21.85 11.39 12.72
N ALA A 84 -21.80 11.91 11.49
CA ALA A 84 -22.47 13.16 11.11
C ALA A 84 -24.00 13.03 10.93
N ALA A 85 -24.50 11.85 10.52
CA ALA A 85 -25.94 11.59 10.37
C ALA A 85 -26.64 11.12 11.65
N GLY A 86 -25.88 10.72 12.68
CA GLY A 86 -26.39 10.22 13.96
C GLY A 86 -26.35 11.22 15.13
N SER A 87 -25.75 12.40 14.96
CA SER A 87 -25.69 13.42 16.02
C SER A 87 -26.91 14.34 15.99
N SER A 88 -28.08 13.77 16.29
CA SER A 88 -29.18 14.55 16.87
C SER A 88 -28.69 15.09 18.22
N CYS A 89 -28.49 16.40 18.25
CA CYS A 89 -27.73 17.17 19.24
C CYS A 89 -28.37 17.24 20.65
N LYS A 90 -28.97 16.15 21.18
CA LYS A 90 -29.75 16.21 22.42
C LYS A 90 -29.50 15.12 23.48
N GLU A 91 -28.90 13.97 23.16
CA GLU A 91 -28.93 12.82 24.09
C GLU A 91 -27.58 12.47 24.76
N GLN A 92 -26.48 13.17 24.45
CA GLN A 92 -25.16 12.92 25.05
C GLN A 92 -24.94 13.63 26.41
N TYR A 93 -26.00 13.99 27.12
CA TYR A 93 -25.95 14.56 28.48
C TYR A 93 -26.70 13.67 29.49
N GLN A 94 -26.42 12.36 29.55
CA GLN A 94 -27.02 11.55 30.62
C GLN A 94 -26.18 10.39 31.17
N GLN A 95 -24.91 10.24 30.75
CA GLN A 95 -24.03 9.23 31.34
C GLN A 95 -22.76 9.86 31.90
N ALA A 96 -22.93 10.64 32.98
CA ALA A 96 -21.83 10.91 33.91
C ALA A 96 -22.05 10.06 35.16
N PRO A 97 -21.10 9.18 35.55
CA PRO A 97 -21.18 8.47 36.81
C PRO A 97 -21.03 9.47 37.96
N GLN A 98 -22.12 9.70 38.69
CA GLN A 98 -22.17 10.51 39.90
C GLN A 98 -21.37 9.83 41.01
N LYS A 99 -20.11 10.23 41.21
CA LYS A 99 -19.39 9.99 42.47
C LYS A 99 -19.72 11.16 43.40
N LEU A 100 -20.69 10.95 44.29
CA LEU A 100 -20.85 11.78 45.49
C LEU A 100 -19.57 11.66 46.33
N SER A 101 -18.89 12.78 46.55
CA SER A 101 -18.09 12.98 47.74
C SER A 101 -18.33 14.40 48.25
N SER A 102 -19.09 14.47 49.33
CA SER A 102 -19.36 15.68 50.08
C SER A 102 -18.16 16.01 50.97
N ALA A 103 -17.48 17.12 50.68
CA ALA A 103 -16.68 17.87 51.65
C ALA A 103 -16.55 19.34 51.22
N THR A 104 -17.46 20.16 51.74
CA THR A 104 -17.31 21.53 52.24
C THR A 104 -16.12 22.39 51.77
N ALA A 105 -16.40 23.47 51.02
CA ALA A 105 -16.16 24.88 51.42
C ALA A 105 -15.83 25.82 50.23
N SER A 106 -16.71 26.81 50.05
CA SER A 106 -16.45 28.23 49.73
C SER A 106 -15.80 28.66 48.40
N SER A 107 -16.63 29.40 47.67
CA SER A 107 -16.38 30.71 47.03
C SER A 107 -15.95 30.80 45.55
N ASN A 108 -16.88 31.43 44.81
CA ASN A 108 -16.73 32.43 43.75
C ASN A 108 -16.08 32.08 42.39
N GLY A 109 -16.84 32.36 41.34
CA GLY A 109 -16.31 32.87 40.06
C GLY A 109 -16.68 32.03 38.85
N GLY A 110 -17.73 32.43 38.14
CA GLY A 110 -18.17 31.81 36.90
C GLY A 110 -17.24 32.06 35.71
N GLY A 111 -17.20 31.07 34.80
CA GLY A 111 -16.66 31.17 33.45
C GLY A 111 -16.71 29.79 32.77
N PRO A 112 -17.29 29.64 31.57
CA PRO A 112 -17.35 28.33 30.89
C PRO A 112 -15.95 27.89 30.43
N PRO A 113 -15.64 26.59 30.42
CA PRO A 113 -14.34 26.09 29.99
C PRO A 113 -14.16 26.25 28.47
N GLN A 114 -13.00 26.81 28.10
CA GLN A 114 -12.52 27.02 26.73
C GLN A 114 -12.39 25.66 26.01
N GLN A 115 -13.21 25.41 24.99
CA GLN A 115 -13.02 24.25 24.11
C GLN A 115 -11.87 24.55 23.13
N GLN A 116 -10.75 23.86 23.29
CA GLN A 116 -9.69 23.81 22.28
C GLN A 116 -10.20 23.05 21.05
N GLN A 117 -10.33 23.76 19.94
CA GLN A 117 -10.66 23.23 18.63
C GLN A 117 -9.46 22.44 18.09
N PRO A 118 -9.62 21.18 17.64
CA PRO A 118 -8.55 20.47 16.95
C PRO A 118 -8.35 21.10 15.57
N GLU A 119 -7.13 21.54 15.27
CA GLU A 119 -6.77 22.09 13.96
C GLU A 119 -6.77 20.94 12.92
N THR A 120 -7.68 20.98 11.95
CA THR A 120 -7.68 20.05 10.83
C THR A 120 -6.49 20.33 9.91
N PRO A 121 -5.55 19.40 9.67
CA PRO A 121 -4.49 19.63 8.71
C PRO A 121 -5.10 19.62 7.30
N THR A 122 -5.25 20.81 6.71
CA THR A 122 -5.50 20.98 5.28
C THR A 122 -4.16 21.20 4.61
N ASP A 123 -3.55 20.14 4.08
CA ASP A 123 -2.45 20.28 3.13
C ASP A 123 -2.81 19.56 1.83
N VAL A 124 -3.39 20.34 0.91
CA VAL A 124 -3.63 19.96 -0.47
C VAL A 124 -2.30 20.10 -1.21
N GLN A 125 -1.59 19.00 -1.37
CA GLN A 125 -0.34 18.98 -2.13
C GLN A 125 -0.66 19.10 -3.63
N TYR A 126 -0.41 20.28 -4.21
CA TYR A 126 -0.53 20.52 -5.66
C TYR A 126 0.52 19.70 -6.42
N ILE A 127 0.06 18.79 -7.28
CA ILE A 127 0.89 18.13 -8.30
C ILE A 127 0.94 19.07 -9.52
N TYR A 128 2.12 19.57 -9.86
CA TYR A 128 2.37 20.24 -11.15
C TYR A 128 2.69 19.18 -12.21
N PHE A 129 2.04 19.29 -13.37
CA PHE A 129 2.30 18.51 -14.58
C PHE A 129 3.67 18.82 -15.19
#